data_AF-A0A6P3XPM3-F1
#
_entry.id   AF-A0A6P3XPM3-F1
#
_cell.length_a   1.000
_cell.length_b   1.000
_cell.length_c   1.000
_cell.angle_alpha   90.00
_cell.angle_beta   90.00
_cell.angle_gamma   90.00
#
_symmetry.space_group_name_H-M   'P 1'
#
loop_
_entity.id
_entity.type
_entity.pdbx_description
1 polymer ?
#
loop_
_entity_poly.entity_id
_entity_poly.type
_entity_poly.pdbx_seq_one_letter_code
_entity_poly.pdbx_strand_id
1 'polypeptide(L)'
;MVRRKSSPRSLSVRPREEKRNNTDIITHKGKKQSRVLREIKYLRKSTNLLIPKISFARLVKEIIIEIFPRQDISRMQASALEALQEATEMYIVQFFEDAVLLTLHAKRVTLMRHDMILMRRLRGRDDIINR
;
A
#
# COMPACT_ATOMS: atom_id res chain seq x y z
N MET A 1 -5.43 -90.63 -5.46
CA MET A 1 -4.99 -89.27 -5.06
C MET A 1 -6.12 -88.28 -5.36
N VAL A 2 -6.81 -87.80 -4.32
CA VAL A 2 -7.94 -86.84 -4.46
C VAL A 2 -7.52 -85.51 -3.81
N ARG A 3 -7.39 -84.46 -4.63
CA ARG A 3 -6.91 -83.13 -4.21
C ARG A 3 -8.07 -82.32 -3.62
N ARG A 4 -8.13 -82.17 -2.29
CA ARG A 4 -9.10 -81.27 -1.62
C ARG A 4 -8.70 -79.81 -1.87
N LYS A 5 -9.62 -79.00 -2.40
CA LYS A 5 -9.47 -77.53 -2.53
C LYS A 5 -9.57 -76.87 -1.15
N SER A 6 -8.74 -75.87 -0.89
CA SER A 6 -8.79 -75.05 0.32
C SER A 6 -9.97 -74.08 0.30
N SER A 7 -10.70 -73.99 1.41
CA SER A 7 -11.74 -73.00 1.65
C SER A 7 -11.14 -71.60 1.90
N PRO A 8 -11.74 -70.51 1.38
CA PRO A 8 -11.21 -69.16 1.55
C PRO A 8 -11.43 -68.65 2.98
N ARG A 9 -10.40 -67.99 3.53
CA ARG A 9 -10.38 -67.37 4.86
C ARG A 9 -11.31 -66.16 4.87
N SER A 10 -12.32 -66.15 5.75
CA SER A 10 -13.21 -64.99 5.90
C SER A 10 -12.43 -63.78 6.46
N LEU A 11 -12.57 -62.64 5.80
CA LEU A 11 -12.05 -61.35 6.27
C LEU A 11 -12.93 -60.86 7.42
N SER A 12 -12.40 -60.81 8.63
CA SER A 12 -13.07 -60.16 9.76
C SER A 12 -13.05 -58.63 9.54
N VAL A 13 -14.24 -58.06 9.38
CA VAL A 13 -14.44 -56.60 9.34
C VAL A 13 -14.21 -56.08 10.76
N ARG A 14 -13.15 -55.29 10.95
CA ARG A 14 -12.95 -54.55 12.22
C ARG A 14 -13.99 -53.43 12.31
N PRO A 15 -14.57 -53.15 13.49
CA PRO A 15 -15.46 -52.01 13.63
C PRO A 15 -14.67 -50.71 13.41
N ARG A 16 -15.24 -49.81 12.62
CA ARG A 16 -14.69 -48.49 12.33
C ARG A 16 -14.80 -47.65 13.60
N GLU A 17 -13.68 -47.34 14.24
CA GLU A 17 -13.65 -46.41 15.38
C GLU A 17 -14.20 -45.05 14.93
N GLU A 18 -15.36 -44.67 15.48
CA GLU A 18 -15.90 -43.33 15.37
C GLU A 18 -14.99 -42.37 16.15
N LYS A 19 -14.17 -41.61 15.41
CA LYS A 19 -13.39 -40.52 15.99
C LYS A 19 -14.36 -39.45 16.49
N ARG A 20 -14.49 -39.38 17.82
CA ARG A 20 -15.22 -38.35 18.55
C ARG A 20 -14.75 -36.97 18.12
N ASN A 21 -15.73 -36.10 17.86
CA ASN A 21 -15.61 -34.76 17.36
C ASN A 21 -14.57 -33.95 18.15
N ASN A 22 -13.51 -33.50 17.48
CA ASN A 22 -12.72 -32.37 17.96
C ASN A 22 -13.70 -31.20 18.10
N THR A 23 -13.81 -30.63 19.30
CA THR A 23 -14.52 -29.37 19.51
C THR A 23 -13.88 -28.31 18.61
N ASP A 24 -14.61 -27.89 17.60
CA ASP A 24 -14.26 -26.68 16.84
C ASP A 24 -14.32 -25.50 17.82
N ILE A 25 -13.15 -25.07 18.31
CA ILE A 25 -13.03 -23.80 18.98
C ILE A 25 -13.33 -22.76 17.90
N ILE A 26 -14.58 -22.29 17.84
CA ILE A 26 -14.97 -21.14 17.04
C ILE A 26 -14.24 -19.94 17.64
N THR A 27 -12.99 -19.76 17.24
CA THR A 27 -12.26 -18.53 17.47
C THR A 27 -13.01 -17.47 16.68
N HIS A 28 -13.76 -16.62 17.38
CA HIS A 28 -14.25 -15.38 16.81
C HIS A 28 -13.01 -14.59 16.35
N LYS A 29 -12.62 -14.78 15.08
CA LYS A 29 -11.69 -13.90 14.38
C LYS A 29 -12.40 -12.56 14.29
N GLY A 30 -12.34 -11.77 15.36
CA GLY A 30 -12.78 -10.39 15.35
C GLY A 30 -12.19 -9.73 14.10
N LYS A 31 -13.02 -8.98 13.37
CA LYS A 31 -12.65 -8.37 12.08
C LYS A 31 -11.27 -7.72 12.24
N LYS A 32 -10.21 -8.38 11.75
CA LYS A 32 -8.85 -7.83 11.81
C LYS A 32 -8.91 -6.53 11.03
N GLN A 33 -8.78 -5.39 11.74
CA GLN A 33 -8.71 -4.10 11.05
C GLN A 33 -7.55 -4.16 10.07
N SER A 34 -7.85 -3.88 8.80
CA SER A 34 -6.84 -3.82 7.74
C SER A 34 -5.69 -2.94 8.20
N ARG A 35 -4.45 -3.41 8.04
CA ARG A 35 -3.24 -2.63 8.38
C ARG A 35 -3.28 -1.25 7.71
N VAL A 36 -3.77 -1.20 6.47
CA VAL A 36 -3.95 0.03 5.69
C VAL A 36 -4.91 1.01 6.39
N LEU A 37 -6.03 0.53 6.95
CA LEU A 37 -6.98 1.40 7.65
C LEU A 37 -6.41 1.97 8.96
N ARG A 38 -5.53 1.20 9.63
CA ARG A 38 -4.80 1.70 10.80
C ARG A 38 -3.76 2.74 10.41
N GLU A 39 -3.04 2.50 9.32
CA GLU A 39 -2.04 3.42 8.79
C GLU A 39 -2.66 4.74 8.32
N ILE A 40 -3.78 4.71 7.59
CA ILE A 40 -4.53 5.91 7.20
C ILE A 40 -4.94 6.73 8.43
N LYS A 41 -5.46 6.08 9.48
CA LYS A 41 -5.85 6.78 10.71
C LYS A 41 -4.66 7.39 11.43
N TYR A 42 -3.53 6.68 11.47
CA TYR A 42 -2.30 7.17 12.08
C TYR A 42 -1.74 8.37 11.31
N LEU A 43 -1.55 8.23 10.00
CA LEU A 43 -0.97 9.26 9.13
C LEU A 43 -1.83 10.54 9.08
N ARG A 44 -3.16 10.42 9.15
CA ARG A 44 -4.06 11.60 9.25
C ARG A 44 -3.98 12.32 10.60
N LYS A 45 -3.53 11.65 11.65
CA LYS A 45 -3.42 12.23 12.99
C LYS A 45 -2.06 12.88 13.24
N SER A 46 -1.00 12.33 12.64
CA SER A 46 0.35 12.89 12.73
C SER A 46 0.62 13.90 11.62
N THR A 47 1.57 14.79 11.85
CA THR A 47 2.04 15.79 10.87
C THR A 47 3.54 15.63 10.59
N ASN A 48 4.07 14.42 10.74
CA ASN A 48 5.49 14.14 10.51
C ASN A 48 5.78 14.11 9.00
N LEU A 49 6.95 14.59 8.61
CA LEU A 49 7.48 14.42 7.26
C LEU A 49 7.69 12.93 6.95
N LEU A 50 7.20 12.49 5.79
CA LEU A 50 7.22 11.09 5.36
C LEU A 50 8.41 10.78 4.44
N ILE A 51 8.92 11.78 3.72
CA ILE A 51 10.07 11.59 2.83
C ILE A 51 11.36 11.69 3.63
N PRO A 52 12.32 10.75 3.47
CA PRO A 52 13.62 10.86 4.13
C PRO A 52 14.36 12.14 3.73
N LYS A 53 14.69 12.99 4.73
CA LYS A 53 15.32 14.30 4.52
C LYS A 53 16.57 14.26 3.64
N ILE A 54 17.43 13.23 3.80
CA ILE A 54 18.68 13.11 3.02
C ILE A 54 18.43 12.86 1.53
N SER A 55 17.43 12.04 1.19
CA SER A 55 17.08 11.73 -0.20
C SER A 55 16.45 12.95 -0.87
N PHE A 56 15.56 13.64 -0.15
CA PHE A 56 14.97 14.90 -0.61
C PHE A 56 16.03 15.97 -0.85
N ALA A 57 16.97 16.14 0.08
CA ALA A 57 18.07 17.10 -0.06
C ALA A 57 18.94 16.86 -1.31
N ARG A 58 19.21 15.59 -1.64
CA ARG A 58 19.99 15.23 -2.83
C ARG A 58 19.24 15.59 -4.11
N LEU A 59 17.95 15.26 -4.18
CA LEU A 59 17.10 15.60 -5.33
C LEU A 59 17.01 17.12 -5.53
N VAL A 60 16.79 17.88 -4.45
CA VAL A 60 16.71 19.34 -4.55
C VAL A 60 18.03 19.94 -5.05
N LYS A 61 19.18 19.42 -4.60
CA LYS A 61 20.49 19.85 -5.09
C LYS A 61 20.69 19.53 -6.57
N GLU A 62 20.29 18.33 -7.00
CA GLU A 62 20.36 17.92 -8.41
C GLU A 62 19.56 18.90 -9.30
N ILE A 63 18.32 19.20 -8.92
CA ILE A 63 17.46 20.15 -9.63
C ILE A 63 18.06 21.56 -9.65
N ILE A 64 18.63 22.04 -8.53
CA ILE A 64 19.27 23.36 -8.47
C ILE A 64 20.45 23.46 -9.45
N ILE A 65 21.28 22.41 -9.53
CA ILE A 65 22.42 22.38 -10.45
C ILE A 65 21.94 22.37 -11.91
N GLU A 66 20.86 21.63 -12.21
CA GLU A 66 20.26 21.59 -13.55
C GLU A 66 19.72 22.96 -13.97
N ILE A 67 19.00 23.66 -13.07
CA ILE A 67 18.37 24.96 -13.37
C ILE A 67 19.40 26.10 -13.39
N PHE A 68 20.41 26.06 -12.52
CA PHE A 68 21.41 27.12 -12.36
C PHE A 68 22.85 26.62 -12.60
N PRO A 69 23.19 26.17 -13.83
CA PRO A 69 24.47 25.50 -14.11
C PRO A 69 25.70 26.42 -13.97
N ARG A 70 25.50 27.73 -13.87
CA ARG A 70 26.57 28.73 -13.74
C ARG A 70 26.74 29.28 -12.32
N GLN A 71 25.89 28.85 -11.39
CA GLN A 71 25.95 29.29 -10.00
C GLN A 71 26.40 28.12 -9.14
N ASP A 72 27.52 28.29 -8.43
CA ASP A 72 28.05 27.28 -7.50
C ASP A 72 27.24 27.24 -6.19
N ILE A 73 25.95 26.89 -6.28
CA ILE A 73 25.05 26.76 -5.14
C ILE A 73 25.32 25.44 -4.43
N SER A 74 26.37 25.43 -3.60
CA SER A 74 26.77 24.25 -2.82
C SER A 74 26.05 24.12 -1.48
N ARG A 75 25.52 25.24 -0.95
CA ARG A 75 24.97 25.34 0.40
C ARG A 75 23.51 25.78 0.37
N MET A 76 22.70 25.14 1.20
CA MET A 76 21.30 25.47 1.41
C MET A 76 21.06 25.65 2.90
N GLN A 77 20.22 26.61 3.27
CA GLN A 77 19.77 26.76 4.64
C GLN A 77 18.89 25.58 5.03
N ALA A 78 19.05 25.08 6.26
CA ALA A 78 18.27 23.94 6.76
C ALA A 78 16.76 24.23 6.74
N SER A 79 16.34 25.42 7.20
CA SER A 79 14.92 25.83 7.18
C SER A 79 14.36 26.00 5.77
N ALA A 80 15.17 26.40 4.79
CA ALA A 80 14.72 26.49 3.40
C ALA A 80 14.44 25.10 2.82
N LEU A 81 15.30 24.12 3.14
CA LEU A 81 15.07 22.74 2.74
C LEU A 81 13.82 22.15 3.41
N GLU A 82 13.60 22.44 4.69
CA GLU A 82 12.40 22.00 5.42
C GLU A 82 11.12 22.62 4.83
N ALA A 83 11.12 23.92 4.55
CA ALA A 83 9.98 24.59 3.92
C ALA A 83 9.66 24.02 2.53
N LEU A 84 10.68 23.73 1.71
CA LEU A 84 10.49 23.06 0.43
C LEU A 84 9.89 21.66 0.60
N GLN A 85 10.36 20.92 1.61
CA GLN A 85 9.85 19.57 1.87
C GLN A 85 8.41 19.60 2.34
N GLU A 86 8.05 20.47 3.28
CA GLU A 86 6.68 20.65 3.77
C GLU A 86 5.73 21.01 2.64
N ALA A 87 6.09 21.99 1.80
CA ALA A 87 5.28 22.38 0.65
C ALA A 87 5.09 21.24 -0.35
N THR A 88 6.16 20.48 -0.62
CA THR A 88 6.12 19.36 -1.57
C THR A 88 5.25 18.22 -1.07
N GLU A 89 5.41 17.81 0.20
CA GLU A 89 4.62 16.73 0.79
C GLU A 89 3.14 17.12 0.89
N MET A 90 2.85 18.35 1.32
CA MET A 90 1.48 18.88 1.36
C MET A 90 0.82 18.82 -0.03
N TYR A 91 1.54 19.28 -1.06
CA TYR A 91 1.04 19.26 -2.43
C TYR A 91 0.72 17.84 -2.90
N ILE A 92 1.63 16.88 -2.66
CA ILE A 92 1.45 15.49 -3.07
C ILE A 92 0.26 14.84 -2.32
N VAL A 93 0.11 15.11 -1.02
CA VAL A 93 -1.03 14.59 -0.24
C VAL A 93 -2.35 15.12 -0.82
N GLN A 94 -2.46 16.44 -1.02
CA GLN A 94 -3.66 17.04 -1.60
C GLN A 94 -3.94 16.51 -3.02
N PHE A 95 -2.90 16.32 -3.84
CA PHE A 95 -3.01 15.72 -5.17
C PHE A 95 -3.62 14.31 -5.09
N PHE A 96 -3.16 13.48 -4.15
CA PHE A 96 -3.69 12.13 -3.99
C PHE A 96 -5.10 12.10 -3.40
N GLU A 97 -5.47 13.02 -2.52
CA GLU A 97 -6.84 13.14 -2.00
C GLU A 97 -7.83 13.37 -3.14
N ASP A 98 -7.54 14.31 -4.04
CA ASP A 98 -8.37 14.59 -5.21
C ASP A 98 -8.40 13.41 -6.20
N ALA A 99 -7.26 12.77 -6.46
CA ALA A 99 -7.18 11.62 -7.36
C ALA A 99 -7.93 10.39 -6.81
N VAL A 100 -8.03 10.24 -5.49
CA VAL A 100 -8.86 9.20 -4.86
C VAL A 100 -10.35 9.45 -5.09
N LEU A 101 -10.81 10.70 -5.15
CA LEU A 101 -12.21 11.02 -5.51
C LEU A 101 -12.55 10.55 -6.93
N LEU A 102 -11.64 10.72 -7.88
CA LEU A 102 -11.80 10.21 -9.25
C LEU A 102 -11.79 8.68 -9.31
N THR A 103 -10.94 8.05 -8.50
CA THR A 103 -10.90 6.60 -8.35
C THR A 103 -12.26 6.07 -7.86
N LEU A 104 -12.85 6.73 -6.86
CA LEU A 104 -14.17 6.41 -6.33
C LEU A 104 -15.29 6.69 -7.35
N HIS A 105 -15.19 7.78 -8.11
CA HIS A 105 -16.11 8.10 -9.21
C HIS A 105 -16.15 6.97 -10.26
N ALA A 106 -14.99 6.37 -10.55
CA ALA A 106 -14.88 5.21 -11.43
C ALA A 106 -15.25 3.87 -10.76
N LYS A 107 -15.86 3.88 -9.56
CA LYS A 107 -16.25 2.70 -8.76
C LYS A 107 -15.08 1.75 -8.44
N ARG A 108 -13.86 2.28 -8.35
CA ARG A 108 -12.65 1.53 -7.94
C ARG A 108 -12.21 1.97 -6.55
N VAL A 109 -11.36 1.14 -5.93
CA VAL A 109 -10.70 1.45 -4.65
C VAL A 109 -9.19 1.66 -4.84
N THR A 110 -8.62 1.11 -5.92
CA THR A 110 -7.21 1.23 -6.27
C THR A 110 -6.99 2.39 -7.22
N LEU A 111 -6.17 3.36 -6.80
CA LEU A 111 -5.79 4.52 -7.59
C LEU A 111 -4.91 4.09 -8.78
N MET A 112 -5.19 4.65 -9.96
CA MET A 112 -4.51 4.32 -11.20
C MET A 112 -3.92 5.57 -11.86
N ARG A 113 -3.01 5.35 -12.82
CA ARG A 113 -2.39 6.43 -13.60
C ARG A 113 -3.41 7.31 -14.31
N HIS A 114 -4.49 6.73 -14.82
CA HIS A 114 -5.54 7.48 -15.52
C HIS A 114 -6.26 8.46 -14.59
N ASP A 115 -6.43 8.13 -13.31
CA ASP A 115 -7.04 9.02 -12.32
C ASP A 115 -6.15 10.25 -12.10
N MET A 116 -4.83 10.05 -11.99
CA MET A 116 -3.86 11.16 -11.84
C MET A 116 -3.76 12.04 -13.08
N ILE A 117 -3.77 11.45 -14.28
CA ILE A 117 -3.76 12.21 -15.54
C ILE A 117 -5.04 13.03 -15.67
N LEU A 118 -6.20 12.44 -15.38
CA LEU A 118 -7.47 13.15 -15.40
C LEU A 118 -7.50 14.27 -14.37
N MET A 119 -7.03 14.01 -13.15
CA MET A 119 -6.94 15.01 -12.10
C MET A 119 -6.10 16.21 -12.55
N ARG A 120 -4.89 15.95 -13.05
CA ARG A 120 -4.01 16.98 -13.60
C ARG A 120 -4.71 17.77 -14.70
N ARG A 121 -5.47 17.13 -15.59
CA ARG A 121 -6.24 17.83 -16.64
C ARG A 121 -7.37 18.70 -16.06
N LEU A 122 -8.03 18.25 -15.00
CA LEU A 122 -9.13 18.97 -14.35
C LEU A 122 -8.65 20.18 -13.54
N ARG A 123 -7.48 20.12 -12.91
CA ARG A 123 -6.88 21.27 -12.22
C ARG A 123 -6.51 22.43 -13.16
N GLY A 124 -6.49 22.20 -14.48
CA GLY A 124 -6.30 23.25 -15.48
C GLY A 124 -4.85 23.72 -15.62
N ARG A 125 -4.61 24.67 -16.52
CA ARG A 125 -3.26 25.16 -16.85
C ARG A 125 -2.62 25.98 -15.73
N ASP A 126 -3.41 26.47 -14.79
CA ASP A 126 -2.94 27.30 -13.69
C ASP A 126 -2.35 26.48 -12.52
N ASP A 127 -2.49 25.15 -12.56
CA ASP A 127 -1.87 24.27 -11.58
C ASP A 127 -0.35 24.19 -11.77
N ILE A 128 0.36 24.05 -10.65
CA ILE A 128 1.83 24.11 -10.55
C ILE A 128 2.52 23.09 -11.49
N ILE A 129 1.89 21.93 -11.74
CA ILE A 129 2.44 20.89 -12.63
C ILE A 129 2.13 21.17 -14.11
N ASN A 130 1.09 21.93 -14.43
CA ASN A 130 0.65 22.12 -15.83
C ASN A 130 1.26 23.33 -16.52
N ARG A 131 2.03 24.12 -15.78
CA ARG A 131 2.81 25.23 -16.29
C ARG A 131 4.14 24.75 -16.87
#